data_AF-A0AAD6IWX4-F1
#
_entry.id   AF-A0AAD6IWX4-F1
#
_cell.length_a   1.000
_cell.length_b   1.000
_cell.length_c   1.000
_cell.angle_alpha   90.00
_cell.angle_beta   90.00
_cell.angle_gamma   90.00
#
_symmetry.space_group_name_H-M   'P 1'
#
loop_
_entity.id
_entity.type
_entity.pdbx_description
1 polymer ?
#
loop_
_entity_poly.entity_id
_entity_poly.type
_entity_poly.pdbx_seq_one_letter_code
_entity_poly.pdbx_strand_id
1 'polypeptide(L)'
;MHLSQRLGMPILSDRIKRSSYYNPDYRQGQSLIRARSPYLVKNAITGLALVGFVIGIYAYTIRAIKSDDFADAALPPKNKDILKDTLRTKGSS
;
A
#
# COMPACT_ATOMS: atom_id res chain seq x y z
N MET A 1 -85.02 6.38 -19.90
CA MET A 1 -84.42 5.04 -19.99
C MET A 1 -82.96 5.20 -20.39
N HIS A 2 -82.06 4.67 -19.56
CA HIS A 2 -80.66 4.29 -19.80
C HIS A 2 -79.66 5.33 -20.33
N LEU A 3 -78.43 5.42 -19.86
CA LEU A 3 -77.73 4.84 -18.72
C LEU A 3 -76.36 5.55 -18.72
N SER A 4 -75.99 6.15 -17.59
CA SER A 4 -74.63 6.59 -17.32
C SER A 4 -73.68 5.39 -17.42
N GLN A 5 -72.79 5.35 -18.42
CA GLN A 5 -71.62 4.47 -18.37
C GLN A 5 -70.33 5.27 -18.56
N ARG A 6 -69.61 5.29 -17.44
CA ARG A 6 -68.26 5.80 -17.26
C ARG A 6 -67.30 5.14 -18.26
N LEU A 7 -66.57 5.96 -19.01
CA LEU A 7 -65.32 5.56 -19.64
C LEU A 7 -64.20 6.43 -19.07
N GLY A 8 -63.71 6.00 -17.91
CA GLY A 8 -62.41 6.44 -17.43
C GLY A 8 -61.36 5.91 -18.38
N MET A 9 -60.78 6.78 -19.21
CA MET A 9 -59.61 6.48 -20.00
C MET A 9 -58.37 6.95 -19.23
N PRO A 10 -57.58 6.07 -18.60
CA PRO A 10 -56.24 6.42 -18.14
C PRO A 10 -55.30 6.31 -19.34
N ILE A 11 -55.45 7.22 -20.31
CA ILE A 11 -54.53 7.25 -21.44
C ILE A 11 -53.31 8.09 -21.06
N LEU A 12 -52.18 7.39 -21.06
CA LEU A 12 -50.83 7.94 -21.08
C LEU A 12 -50.28 8.39 -19.71
N SER A 13 -50.40 7.51 -18.72
CA SER A 13 -49.27 7.28 -17.80
C SER A 13 -48.19 6.54 -18.59
N ASP A 14 -47.63 7.20 -19.60
CA ASP A 14 -46.44 6.74 -20.28
C ASP A 14 -45.44 6.55 -19.16
N ARG A 15 -45.06 5.28 -18.96
CA ARG A 15 -44.17 4.87 -17.89
C ARG A 15 -42.81 5.39 -18.31
N ILE A 16 -42.61 6.71 -18.19
CA ILE A 16 -41.31 7.34 -18.19
C ILE A 16 -40.64 6.68 -17.01
N LYS A 17 -39.94 5.58 -17.30
CA LYS A 17 -38.92 5.01 -16.45
C LYS A 17 -38.03 6.21 -16.19
N ARG A 18 -38.24 6.88 -15.05
CA ARG A 18 -37.39 7.99 -14.64
C ARG A 18 -36.00 7.40 -14.73
N SER A 19 -35.19 7.92 -15.65
CA SER A 19 -33.78 7.62 -15.72
C SER A 19 -33.22 8.16 -14.42
N SER A 20 -33.27 7.32 -13.37
CA SER A 20 -32.77 7.67 -12.06
C SER A 20 -31.26 7.71 -12.22
N TYR A 21 -30.77 8.89 -12.57
CA TYR A 21 -29.37 9.25 -12.70
C TYR A 21 -28.58 8.92 -11.41
N TYR A 22 -29.30 8.81 -10.30
CA TYR A 22 -28.82 8.37 -9.00
C TYR A 22 -29.40 6.99 -8.68
N ASN A 23 -28.52 6.01 -8.45
CA ASN A 23 -28.91 4.78 -7.78
C ASN A 23 -28.98 5.05 -6.27
N PRO A 24 -30.05 4.62 -5.56
CA PRO A 24 -30.17 4.81 -4.12
C PRO A 24 -29.09 4.08 -3.33
N ASP A 25 -28.44 3.09 -3.94
CA ASP A 25 -27.49 2.21 -3.25
C ASP A 25 -26.06 2.77 -3.14
N TYR A 26 -25.78 4.01 -3.60
CA TYR A 26 -24.41 4.55 -3.75
C TYR A 26 -23.44 3.67 -4.55
N ARG A 27 -23.95 2.61 -5.20
CA ARG A 27 -23.16 1.70 -6.01
C ARG A 27 -22.83 2.39 -7.32
N GLN A 28 -21.59 2.25 -7.75
CA GLN A 28 -21.19 2.66 -9.09
C GLN A 28 -22.07 1.94 -10.11
N GLY A 29 -22.73 2.69 -11.00
CA GLY A 29 -23.55 2.10 -12.05
C GLY A 29 -22.72 1.17 -12.95
N GLN A 30 -23.32 0.10 -13.46
CA GLN A 30 -22.66 -0.87 -14.35
C GLN A 30 -21.98 -0.22 -15.56
N SER A 31 -22.53 0.88 -16.08
CA SER A 31 -21.93 1.69 -17.15
C SER A 31 -20.60 2.32 -16.74
N LEU A 32 -20.51 2.73 -15.47
CA LEU A 32 -19.40 3.49 -14.91
C LEU A 32 -18.25 2.58 -14.47
N ILE A 33 -18.57 1.39 -13.94
CA ILE A 33 -17.58 0.33 -13.62
C ILE A 33 -16.82 -0.10 -14.88
N ARG A 34 -17.53 -0.28 -16.01
CA ARG A 34 -16.89 -0.64 -17.28
C ARG A 34 -16.04 0.49 -17.86
N ALA A 35 -16.49 1.73 -17.74
CA ALA A 35 -15.71 2.88 -18.19
C ALA A 35 -14.41 3.07 -17.36
N ARG A 36 -14.41 2.69 -16.08
CA ARG A 36 -13.25 2.78 -15.17
C ARG A 36 -12.41 1.51 -15.09
N SER A 37 -12.90 0.38 -15.62
CA SER A 37 -12.19 -0.91 -15.57
C SER A 37 -10.75 -0.85 -16.09
N PRO A 38 -10.39 -0.11 -17.16
CA PRO A 38 -9.00 -0.09 -17.62
C PRO A 38 -8.07 0.71 -16.69
N TYR A 39 -8.59 1.64 -15.89
CA TYR A 39 -7.79 2.49 -15.00
C TYR A 39 -7.64 1.89 -13.61
N LEU A 40 -8.62 1.10 -13.14
CA LEU A 40 -8.52 0.40 -11.87
C LEU A 40 -7.33 -0.57 -11.84
N VAL A 41 -7.15 -1.34 -12.91
CA VAL A 41 -6.03 -2.30 -13.02
C VAL A 41 -4.70 -1.57 -13.14
N LYS A 42 -4.61 -0.56 -14.02
CA LYS A 42 -3.37 0.19 -14.23
C LYS A 42 -2.93 0.95 -12.96
N ASN A 43 -3.87 1.58 -12.26
CA ASN A 43 -3.59 2.31 -11.02
C ASN A 43 -3.26 1.37 -9.85
N ALA A 44 -3.87 0.19 -9.81
CA ALA A 44 -3.52 -0.83 -8.81
C ALA A 44 -2.11 -1.36 -9.04
N ILE A 45 -1.71 -1.62 -10.29
CA ILE A 45 -0.35 -2.07 -10.63
C ILE A 45 0.67 -1.01 -10.24
N THR A 46 0.45 0.26 -10.60
CA THR A 46 1.39 1.33 -10.24
C THR A 46 1.45 1.53 -8.73
N GLY A 47 0.31 1.45 -8.03
CA GLY A 47 0.26 1.49 -6.56
C GLY A 47 1.03 0.35 -5.91
N LEU A 48 0.85 -0.89 -6.38
CA LEU A 48 1.58 -2.06 -5.90
C LEU A 48 3.08 -1.97 -6.18
N ALA A 49 3.46 -1.49 -7.35
CA ALA A 49 4.87 -1.27 -7.70
C ALA A 49 5.51 -0.26 -6.75
N LEU A 50 4.82 0.84 -6.44
CA LEU A 50 5.33 1.87 -5.56
C LEU A 50 5.45 1.38 -4.10
N VAL A 51 4.43 0.67 -3.61
CA VAL A 51 4.45 0.07 -2.27
C VAL A 51 5.57 -0.98 -2.16
N GLY A 52 5.69 -1.87 -3.15
CA GLY A 52 6.75 -2.86 -3.20
C GLY A 52 8.15 -2.24 -3.25
N PHE A 53 8.33 -1.16 -4.02
CA PHE A 53 9.58 -0.41 -4.09
C PHE A 53 9.97 0.20 -2.73
N VAL A 54 9.02 0.86 -2.05
CA VAL A 54 9.27 1.47 -0.74
C VAL A 54 9.60 0.42 0.32
N ILE A 55 8.83 -0.67 0.38
CA ILE A 55 9.11 -1.79 1.31
C ILE A 55 10.47 -2.40 1.00
N GLY A 56 10.81 -2.56 -0.28
CA GLY A 56 12.09 -3.07 -0.74
C GLY A 56 13.27 -2.21 -0.27
N ILE A 57 13.19 -0.89 -0.44
CA ILE A 57 14.19 0.05 0.09
C ILE A 57 14.29 -0.08 1.61
N TYR A 58 13.16 -0.03 2.32
CA TYR A 58 13.14 -0.09 3.78
C TYR A 58 13.79 -1.37 4.33
N ALA A 59 13.40 -2.53 3.79
CA ALA A 59 13.96 -3.81 4.19
C ALA A 59 15.45 -3.93 3.81
N TYR A 60 15.83 -3.42 2.63
CA TYR A 60 17.22 -3.37 2.21
C TYR A 60 18.06 -2.50 3.15
N THR A 61 17.59 -1.32 3.53
CA THR A 61 18.30 -0.41 4.44
C THR A 61 18.59 -1.09 5.78
N ILE A 62 17.61 -1.75 6.39
CA ILE A 62 17.81 -2.48 7.66
C ILE A 62 18.84 -3.60 7.50
N ARG A 63 18.76 -4.35 6.39
CA ARG A 63 19.69 -5.45 6.12
C ARG A 63 21.10 -4.95 5.80
N ALA A 64 21.23 -3.85 5.08
CA ALA A 64 22.50 -3.24 4.72
C ALA A 64 23.22 -2.68 5.95
N ILE A 65 22.49 -1.99 6.83
CA ILE A 65 23.06 -1.45 8.08
C ILE A 65 23.43 -2.59 9.05
N LYS A 66 22.67 -3.69 9.10
CA LYS A 66 23.03 -4.86 9.91
C LYS A 66 24.33 -5.54 9.48
N SER A 67 24.82 -5.27 8.27
CA SER A 67 26.04 -5.86 7.73
C SER A 67 27.30 -5.06 8.04
N ASP A 68 27.25 -3.97 8.83
CA ASP A 68 28.46 -3.44 9.45
C ASP A 68 28.92 -4.40 10.56
N ASP A 69 29.51 -5.52 10.12
CA ASP A 69 30.39 -6.33 10.95
C ASP A 69 31.58 -5.42 11.31
N PHE A 70 31.57 -4.91 12.54
CA PHE A 70 32.66 -4.17 13.18
C PHE A 70 33.96 -5.02 13.36
N ALA A 71 34.21 -5.97 12.47
CA ALA A 71 35.33 -6.90 12.48
C ALA A 71 36.67 -6.21 12.15
N ASP A 72 36.64 -4.99 11.59
CA ASP A 72 37.85 -4.21 11.27
C ASP A 72 38.25 -3.21 12.37
N ALA A 73 37.63 -3.30 13.55
CA ALA A 73 38.29 -2.83 14.77
C ALA A 73 39.17 -3.98 15.28
N ALA A 74 40.29 -4.24 14.60
CA ALA A 74 41.38 -4.99 15.17
C ALA A 74 41.88 -4.24 16.41
N LEU A 75 41.26 -4.52 17.57
CA LEU A 75 41.75 -4.04 18.85
C LEU A 75 43.23 -4.46 18.95
N PRO A 76 44.15 -3.53 19.24
CA PRO A 76 45.54 -3.89 19.47
C PRO A 76 45.62 -5.00 20.53
N PRO A 77 46.62 -5.90 20.43
CA PRO A 77 46.66 -7.13 21.20
C PRO A 77 46.43 -6.89 22.70
N LYS A 78 45.58 -7.75 23.24
CA LYS A 78 45.03 -7.73 24.61
C LYS A 78 46.07 -7.27 25.64
N ASN A 79 45.72 -6.23 26.40
CA ASN A 79 46.42 -5.60 27.52
C ASN A 79 47.41 -6.44 28.37
N LYS A 80 47.22 -7.76 28.50
CA LYS A 80 48.12 -8.71 29.15
C LYS A 80 49.53 -8.74 28.54
N ASP A 81 49.67 -8.34 27.28
CA ASP A 81 50.97 -8.27 26.59
C ASP A 81 51.72 -7.00 27.03
N ILE A 82 51.00 -5.87 27.16
CA ILE A 82 51.51 -4.59 27.68
C ILE A 82 51.97 -4.72 29.15
N LEU A 83 51.25 -5.50 29.96
CA LEU A 83 51.62 -5.76 31.36
C LEU A 83 52.88 -6.64 31.49
N LYS A 84 53.13 -7.55 30.54
CA LYS A 84 54.34 -8.38 30.54
C LYS A 84 55.56 -7.58 30.09
N ASP A 85 55.40 -6.68 29.13
CA ASP A 85 56.48 -5.85 28.62
C ASP A 85 56.91 -4.78 29.64
N THR A 86 55.94 -4.19 30.35
CA THR A 86 56.20 -3.25 31.46
C THR A 86 56.84 -3.93 32.67
N LEU A 87 56.51 -5.19 32.98
CA LEU A 87 57.18 -5.96 34.04
C LEU A 87 58.59 -6.42 33.63
N ARG A 88 58.81 -6.76 32.34
CA ARG A 88 60.11 -7.17 31.81
C ARG A 88 61.12 -6.01 31.78
N THR A 89 60.69 -4.77 31.54
CA THR A 89 61.58 -3.58 31.63
C THR A 89 61.85 -3.14 33.06
N LYS A 90 60.94 -3.36 34.02
CA LYS A 90 61.11 -2.92 35.42
C LYS A 90 61.98 -3.87 36.27
N GLY A 91 62.17 -5.11 35.83
CA GLY A 91 63.03 -6.10 36.49
C GLY A 91 64.51 -6.07 36.09
N SER A 92 64.93 -5.12 35.24
CA SER A 92 66.29 -5.03 34.69
C SER A 92 67.03 -3.73 35.09
N SER A 93 66.54 -3.02 36.11
CA SER A 93 67.22 -1.91 36.79
C SER A 93 67.22 -2.18 38.29
#